data_AF-A0A920U2Z6-F1
#
_entry.id   AF-A0A920U2Z6-F1
#
_cell.length_a   1.000
_cell.length_b   1.000
_cell.length_c   1.000
_cell.angle_alpha   90.00
_cell.angle_beta   90.00
_cell.angle_gamma   90.00
#
_symmetry.space_group_name_H-M   'P 1'
#
loop_
_entity.id
_entity.type
_entity.pdbx_description
1 polymer ?
#
loop_
_entity_poly.entity_id
_entity_poly.type
_entity_poly.pdbx_seq_one_letter_code
_entity_poly.pdbx_strand_id
1 'polypeptide(L)'
;MSSSGIRREHVGTQTVFRLSGDWTTSALAVLEIEAGEVIDSAASTTGPLTVDAAGIDALDSNGAWLLSQIVHAFQQQGTSVDWHGLKEHHQPLFEHIRRSQPVPQSPRQVMGILRVIEHCGESVQLWMRHSLTFVSFLGLTLITLLKAVLQPRRVRFTSLIHHLERTGIDSLPIVAMLSFLIGVVLAFMGGEQLKRLGAETLPSIWSLWLFCVRWVF
;
A
#
# COMPACT_ATOMS: atom_id res chain seq x y z
N MET A 1 -29.43 -0.95 8.60
CA MET A 1 -28.21 -1.76 8.51
C MET A 1 -28.64 -3.08 7.90
N SER A 2 -28.55 -3.20 6.57
CA SER A 2 -28.86 -4.46 5.88
C SER A 2 -27.68 -5.39 6.13
N SER A 3 -27.91 -6.56 6.72
CA SER A 3 -26.84 -7.51 7.01
C SER A 3 -26.39 -8.14 5.68
N SER A 4 -25.23 -7.70 5.16
CA SER A 4 -24.58 -8.36 4.03
C SER A 4 -24.14 -9.76 4.45
N GLY A 5 -24.38 -10.76 3.60
CA GLY A 5 -23.98 -12.13 3.91
C GLY A 5 -24.20 -13.12 2.79
N ILE A 6 -23.49 -14.24 2.91
CA ILE A 6 -23.51 -15.37 1.95
C ILE A 6 -24.29 -16.51 2.58
N ARG A 7 -25.39 -16.92 1.95
CA ARG A 7 -26.19 -18.07 2.40
C ARG A 7 -26.14 -19.21 1.40
N ARG A 8 -25.88 -20.40 1.91
CA ARG A 8 -25.94 -21.66 1.15
C ARG A 8 -27.31 -22.30 1.32
N GLU A 9 -27.96 -22.60 0.20
CA GLU A 9 -29.22 -23.33 0.16
C GLU A 9 -29.08 -24.53 -0.78
N HIS A 10 -29.60 -25.70 -0.36
CA HIS A 10 -29.60 -26.89 -1.21
C HIS A 10 -31.01 -27.05 -1.80
N VAL A 11 -31.12 -26.87 -3.11
CA VAL A 11 -32.37 -27.06 -3.85
C VAL A 11 -32.23 -28.34 -4.66
N GLY A 12 -32.70 -29.46 -4.10
CA GLY A 12 -32.58 -30.77 -4.71
C GLY A 12 -31.11 -31.24 -4.79
N THR A 13 -30.60 -31.50 -6.00
CA THR A 13 -29.21 -31.91 -6.26
C THR A 13 -28.27 -30.73 -6.57
N GLN A 14 -28.78 -29.50 -6.53
CA GLN A 14 -28.05 -28.28 -6.86
C GLN A 14 -27.79 -27.45 -5.60
N THR A 15 -26.56 -26.95 -5.46
CA THR A 15 -26.21 -26.04 -4.37
C THR A 15 -26.32 -24.60 -4.87
N VAL A 16 -27.16 -23.80 -4.22
CA VAL A 16 -27.40 -22.39 -4.55
C VAL A 16 -26.77 -21.51 -3.47
N PHE A 17 -25.89 -20.60 -3.87
CA PHE A 17 -25.32 -19.57 -3.00
C PHE A 17 -26.05 -18.25 -3.25
N ARG A 18 -26.83 -17.81 -2.28
CA ARG A 18 -27.51 -16.51 -2.30
C ARG A 18 -26.65 -15.45 -1.64
N LEU A 19 -26.34 -14.42 -2.43
CA LEU A 19 -25.59 -13.26 -1.99
C LEU A 19 -26.59 -12.13 -1.69
N SER A 20 -26.47 -11.54 -0.50
CA SER A 20 -27.39 -10.50 -0.06
C SER A 20 -26.68 -9.32 0.61
N GLY A 21 -27.31 -8.15 0.53
CA GLY A 21 -26.90 -6.91 1.19
C GLY A 21 -25.92 -6.06 0.39
N ASP A 22 -25.14 -5.25 1.12
CA ASP A 22 -24.21 -4.26 0.56
C ASP A 22 -22.81 -4.87 0.42
N TRP A 23 -22.39 -5.10 -0.82
CA TRP A 23 -21.05 -5.58 -1.20
C TRP A 23 -20.12 -4.40 -1.45
N THR A 24 -19.89 -3.67 -0.37
CA THR A 24 -19.04 -2.47 -0.35
C THR A 24 -17.86 -2.66 0.59
N THR A 25 -16.85 -1.81 0.46
CA THR A 25 -15.61 -1.83 1.24
C THR A 25 -15.86 -1.85 2.76
N SER A 26 -16.95 -1.25 3.24
CA SER A 26 -17.32 -1.28 4.66
C SER A 26 -17.75 -2.66 5.17
N ALA A 27 -18.28 -3.53 4.30
CA ALA A 27 -18.72 -4.88 4.66
C ALA A 27 -17.71 -5.97 4.23
N LEU A 28 -16.65 -5.59 3.50
CA LEU A 28 -15.72 -6.52 2.87
C LEU A 28 -15.02 -7.46 3.86
N ALA A 29 -14.59 -6.94 5.01
CA ALA A 29 -13.87 -7.75 6.00
C ALA A 29 -14.72 -8.92 6.56
N VAL A 30 -16.04 -8.73 6.69
CA VAL A 30 -16.95 -9.80 7.15
C VAL A 30 -17.24 -10.77 6.00
N LEU A 31 -17.46 -10.23 4.80
CA LEU A 31 -17.73 -11.02 3.60
C LEU A 31 -16.54 -11.89 3.18
N GLU A 32 -15.30 -11.45 3.38
CA GLU A 32 -14.09 -12.25 3.08
C GLU A 32 -13.99 -13.49 3.97
N ILE A 33 -14.36 -13.37 5.26
CA ILE A 33 -14.36 -14.51 6.18
C ILE A 33 -15.45 -15.50 5.79
N GLU A 34 -16.69 -15.01 5.56
CA GLU A 34 -17.80 -15.87 5.12
C GLU A 34 -17.52 -16.52 3.76
N ALA A 35 -16.87 -15.81 2.84
CA ALA A 35 -16.48 -16.33 1.54
C ALA A 35 -15.46 -17.46 1.67
N GLY A 36 -14.48 -17.34 2.57
CA GLY A 36 -13.49 -18.38 2.86
C GLY A 36 -14.15 -19.68 3.35
N GLU A 37 -15.03 -19.57 4.35
CA GLU A 37 -15.77 -20.73 4.89
C GLU A 37 -16.66 -21.40 3.83
N VAL A 38 -17.30 -20.59 2.98
CA VAL A 38 -18.14 -21.05 1.88
C VAL A 38 -17.31 -21.79 0.82
N ILE A 39 -16.16 -21.25 0.41
CA ILE A 39 -15.27 -21.86 -0.58
C ILE A 39 -14.72 -23.20 -0.08
N ASP A 40 -14.29 -23.25 1.19
CA ASP A 40 -13.78 -24.48 1.79
C ASP A 40 -14.87 -25.54 1.93
N SER A 41 -16.09 -25.15 2.32
CA SER A 41 -17.22 -26.07 2.42
C SER A 41 -17.72 -26.56 1.05
N ALA A 42 -17.62 -25.73 0.01
CA ALA A 42 -18.01 -26.08 -1.36
C ALA A 42 -17.02 -27.06 -2.00
N ALA A 43 -15.75 -27.06 -1.59
CA ALA A 43 -14.73 -28.01 -2.05
C ALA A 43 -15.12 -29.49 -1.83
N SER A 44 -16.02 -29.76 -0.87
CA SER A 44 -16.52 -31.10 -0.58
C SER A 44 -17.79 -31.49 -1.35
N THR A 45 -18.33 -30.60 -2.19
CA THR A 45 -19.64 -30.75 -2.82
C THR A 45 -19.52 -31.08 -4.30
N THR A 46 -20.02 -32.25 -4.69
CA THR A 46 -20.00 -32.72 -6.08
C THR A 46 -21.38 -32.49 -6.71
N GLY A 47 -21.53 -31.43 -7.51
CA GLY A 47 -22.80 -31.13 -8.21
C GLY A 47 -22.83 -29.73 -8.83
N PRO A 48 -23.81 -29.43 -9.70
CA PRO A 48 -23.96 -28.10 -10.29
C PRO A 48 -24.17 -27.05 -9.20
N LEU A 49 -23.50 -25.91 -9.35
CA LEU A 49 -23.42 -24.86 -8.34
C LEU A 49 -23.92 -23.56 -8.96
N THR A 50 -24.88 -22.90 -8.31
CA THR A 50 -25.48 -21.68 -8.82
C THR A 50 -25.26 -20.54 -7.86
N VAL A 51 -24.83 -19.41 -8.39
CA VAL A 51 -24.64 -18.17 -7.63
C VAL A 51 -25.79 -17.23 -7.97
N ASP A 52 -26.61 -16.92 -6.97
CA ASP A 52 -27.72 -15.98 -7.05
C ASP A 52 -27.30 -14.65 -6.40
N ALA A 53 -27.14 -13.63 -7.24
CA ALA A 53 -26.71 -12.29 -6.87
C ALA A 53 -27.87 -11.27 -6.80
N ALA A 54 -29.13 -11.73 -6.85
CA ALA A 54 -30.32 -10.86 -6.84
C ALA A 54 -30.45 -10.00 -5.58
N GLY A 55 -29.96 -10.51 -4.45
CA GLY A 55 -30.03 -9.84 -3.14
C GLY A 55 -28.98 -8.74 -2.93
N ILE A 56 -28.10 -8.49 -3.91
CA ILE A 56 -27.08 -7.44 -3.79
C ILE A 56 -27.73 -6.08 -4.07
N ASP A 57 -27.71 -5.20 -3.07
CA ASP A 57 -28.29 -3.86 -3.16
C ASP A 57 -27.28 -2.78 -3.55
N ALA A 58 -26.04 -2.92 -3.11
CA ALA A 58 -24.92 -2.08 -3.51
C ALA A 58 -23.68 -2.93 -3.81
N LEU A 59 -22.93 -2.57 -4.86
CA LEU A 59 -21.70 -3.26 -5.27
C LEU A 59 -20.63 -2.22 -5.64
N ASP A 60 -19.45 -2.32 -5.03
CA ASP A 60 -18.27 -1.52 -5.40
C ASP A 60 -17.17 -2.37 -6.09
N SER A 61 -16.06 -1.75 -6.44
CA SER A 61 -14.93 -2.42 -7.11
C SER A 61 -14.31 -3.54 -6.27
N ASN A 62 -14.29 -3.40 -4.94
CA ASN A 62 -13.72 -4.39 -4.03
C ASN A 62 -14.68 -5.57 -3.81
N GLY A 63 -15.98 -5.30 -3.65
CA GLY A 63 -17.02 -6.32 -3.58
C GLY A 63 -17.14 -7.12 -4.89
N ALA A 64 -17.04 -6.44 -6.04
CA ALA A 64 -17.01 -7.11 -7.33
C ALA A 64 -15.74 -7.96 -7.53
N TRP A 65 -14.60 -7.52 -6.98
CA TRP A 65 -13.38 -8.33 -6.95
C TRP A 65 -13.57 -9.59 -6.09
N LEU A 66 -14.09 -9.48 -4.87
CA LEU A 66 -14.37 -10.63 -4.00
C LEU A 66 -15.34 -11.62 -4.66
N LEU A 67 -16.40 -11.10 -5.29
CA LEU A 67 -17.38 -11.91 -6.01
C LEU A 67 -16.72 -12.74 -7.13
N SER A 68 -15.87 -12.10 -7.92
CA SER A 68 -15.13 -12.79 -8.98
C SER A 68 -14.11 -13.81 -8.45
N GLN A 69 -13.53 -13.58 -7.27
CA GLN A 69 -12.64 -14.54 -6.60
C GLN A 69 -13.38 -15.80 -6.15
N ILE A 70 -14.58 -15.66 -5.56
CA ILE A 70 -15.44 -16.79 -5.16
C ILE A 70 -15.76 -17.68 -6.36
N VAL A 71 -16.10 -17.05 -7.49
CA VAL A 71 -16.48 -17.76 -8.71
C VAL A 71 -15.29 -18.47 -9.33
N HIS A 72 -14.14 -17.79 -9.32
CA HIS A 72 -12.90 -18.39 -9.77
C HIS A 72 -12.56 -19.64 -8.95
N ALA A 73 -12.75 -19.59 -7.63
CA ALA A 73 -12.51 -20.72 -6.74
C ALA A 73 -13.41 -21.92 -7.09
N PHE A 74 -14.70 -21.69 -7.35
CA PHE A 74 -15.63 -22.75 -7.77
C PHE A 74 -15.33 -23.32 -9.16
N GLN A 75 -14.90 -22.49 -10.12
CA GLN A 75 -14.51 -22.93 -11.45
C GLN A 75 -13.24 -23.80 -11.43
N GLN A 76 -12.27 -23.48 -10.57
CA GLN A 76 -11.06 -24.30 -10.41
C GLN A 76 -11.37 -25.71 -9.89
N GLN A 77 -12.49 -25.90 -9.21
CA GLN A 77 -12.94 -27.21 -8.73
C GLN A 77 -13.66 -28.04 -9.81
N GLY A 78 -13.73 -27.54 -11.05
CA GLY A 78 -14.34 -28.26 -12.19
C GLY A 78 -15.87 -28.20 -12.22
N THR A 79 -16.48 -27.35 -11.40
CA THR A 79 -17.93 -27.19 -11.31
C THR A 79 -18.41 -26.08 -12.23
N SER A 80 -19.40 -26.36 -13.08
CA SER A 80 -20.09 -25.35 -13.88
C SER A 80 -20.86 -24.41 -12.96
N VAL A 81 -20.47 -23.12 -12.96
CA VAL A 81 -21.12 -22.09 -12.15
C VAL A 81 -22.11 -21.33 -13.03
N ASP A 82 -23.42 -21.57 -12.80
CA ASP A 82 -24.49 -20.80 -13.44
C ASP A 82 -24.86 -19.57 -12.60
N TRP A 83 -25.05 -18.44 -13.28
CA TRP A 83 -25.31 -17.15 -12.67
C TRP A 83 -26.77 -16.75 -12.82
N HIS A 84 -27.39 -16.33 -11.72
CA HIS A 84 -28.72 -15.73 -11.75
C HIS A 84 -28.75 -14.43 -10.93
N GLY A 85 -29.58 -13.47 -11.38
CA GLY A 85 -30.01 -12.36 -10.54
C GLY A 85 -29.14 -11.09 -10.50
N LEU A 86 -28.00 -11.02 -11.18
CA LEU A 86 -27.20 -9.78 -11.14
C LEU A 86 -27.95 -8.62 -11.82
N LYS A 87 -28.33 -7.61 -11.03
CA LYS A 87 -29.03 -6.40 -11.51
C LYS A 87 -28.25 -5.77 -12.67
N GLU A 88 -28.98 -5.34 -13.71
CA GLU A 88 -28.44 -4.84 -14.98
C GLU A 88 -27.43 -3.69 -14.81
N HIS A 89 -27.61 -2.88 -13.76
CA HIS A 89 -26.71 -1.78 -13.39
C HIS A 89 -25.29 -2.24 -12.99
N HIS A 90 -25.12 -3.45 -12.45
CA HIS A 90 -23.83 -3.95 -11.93
C HIS A 90 -23.09 -4.86 -12.92
N GLN A 91 -23.75 -5.31 -13.98
CA GLN A 91 -23.16 -6.14 -15.04
C GLN A 91 -21.91 -5.53 -15.71
N PRO A 92 -21.87 -4.24 -16.10
CA PRO A 92 -20.69 -3.69 -16.78
C PRO A 92 -19.45 -3.62 -15.88
N LEU A 93 -19.62 -3.30 -14.59
CA LEU A 93 -18.54 -3.29 -13.61
C LEU A 93 -18.00 -4.71 -13.38
N PHE A 94 -18.90 -5.67 -13.21
CA PHE A 94 -18.53 -7.07 -13.01
C PHE A 94 -17.80 -7.66 -14.22
N GLU A 95 -18.28 -7.40 -15.44
CA GLU A 95 -17.63 -7.87 -16.66
C GLU A 95 -16.26 -7.23 -16.88
N HIS A 96 -16.10 -5.95 -16.51
CA HIS A 96 -14.80 -5.28 -16.59
C HIS A 96 -13.78 -5.92 -15.63
N ILE A 97 -14.20 -6.19 -14.40
CA ILE A 97 -13.36 -6.84 -13.38
C ILE A 97 -13.02 -8.28 -13.81
N ARG A 98 -14.01 -9.05 -14.27
CA ARG A 98 -13.81 -10.42 -14.78
C ARG A 98 -12.79 -10.48 -15.92
N ARG A 99 -12.80 -9.52 -16.85
CA ARG A 99 -11.79 -9.44 -17.93
C ARG A 99 -10.42 -8.98 -17.47
N SER A 100 -10.36 -8.13 -16.45
CA SER A 100 -9.10 -7.59 -15.91
C SER A 100 -8.40 -8.56 -14.95
N GLN A 101 -9.09 -9.61 -14.50
CA GLN A 101 -8.49 -10.61 -13.64
C GLN A 101 -7.47 -11.44 -14.41
N PRO A 102 -6.24 -11.58 -13.89
CA PRO A 102 -5.31 -12.55 -14.42
C PRO A 102 -5.89 -13.93 -14.16
N VAL A 103 -6.15 -14.69 -15.24
CA VAL A 103 -6.54 -16.10 -15.15
C VAL A 103 -5.46 -16.82 -14.33
N PRO A 104 -5.76 -17.31 -13.11
CA PRO A 104 -4.87 -18.15 -12.35
C PRO A 104 -4.65 -19.42 -13.15
N GLN A 105 -3.45 -19.53 -13.72
CA GLN A 105 -3.02 -20.74 -14.39
C GLN A 105 -3.00 -21.85 -13.34
N SER A 106 -3.74 -22.94 -13.57
CA SER A 106 -3.69 -24.11 -12.70
C SER A 106 -2.21 -24.48 -12.48
N PRO A 107 -1.75 -24.64 -11.23
CA PRO A 107 -0.35 -24.94 -10.98
C PRO A 107 -0.01 -26.24 -11.69
N ARG A 108 0.81 -26.14 -12.74
CA ARG A 108 1.43 -27.33 -13.33
C ARG A 108 2.19 -27.99 -12.18
N GLN A 109 1.93 -29.27 -11.94
CA GLN A 109 2.64 -30.03 -10.92
C GLN A 109 4.09 -30.26 -11.39
N VAL A 110 4.92 -29.22 -11.24
CA VAL A 110 6.35 -29.28 -11.50
C VAL A 110 7.06 -29.65 -10.21
N MET A 111 8.15 -30.43 -10.31
CA MET A 111 8.93 -30.91 -9.17
C MET A 111 9.37 -29.75 -8.25
N GLY A 112 9.41 -29.99 -6.93
CA GLY A 112 9.58 -28.94 -5.92
C GLY A 112 10.75 -27.98 -6.12
N ILE A 113 11.90 -28.47 -6.61
CA ILE A 113 13.09 -27.63 -6.90
C ILE A 113 12.86 -26.72 -8.11
N LEU A 114 12.21 -27.23 -9.16
CA LEU A 114 11.88 -26.43 -10.35
C LEU A 114 10.90 -25.31 -10.01
N ARG A 115 9.94 -25.58 -9.09
CA ARG A 115 8.99 -24.58 -8.60
C ARG A 115 9.68 -23.43 -7.85
N VAL A 116 10.68 -23.72 -7.02
CA VAL A 116 11.47 -22.68 -6.33
C VAL A 116 12.23 -21.81 -7.33
N ILE A 117 12.82 -22.43 -8.37
CA ILE A 117 13.54 -21.71 -9.42
C ILE A 117 12.57 -20.86 -10.26
N GLU A 118 11.39 -21.37 -10.58
CA GLU A 118 10.33 -20.65 -11.31
C GLU A 118 9.83 -19.44 -10.51
N HIS A 119 9.53 -19.59 -9.23
CA HIS A 119 9.10 -18.49 -8.37
C HIS A 119 10.20 -17.44 -8.18
N CYS A 120 11.46 -17.88 -8.09
CA CYS A 120 12.61 -16.99 -8.05
C CYS A 120 12.74 -16.22 -9.39
N GLY A 121 12.57 -16.90 -10.52
CA GLY A 121 12.58 -16.30 -11.85
C GLY A 121 11.50 -15.24 -12.05
N GLU A 122 10.26 -15.54 -11.67
CA GLU A 122 9.14 -14.58 -11.71
C GLU A 122 9.41 -13.36 -10.83
N SER A 123 9.90 -13.59 -9.61
CA SER A 123 10.26 -12.52 -8.68
C SER A 123 11.36 -11.63 -9.24
N VAL A 124 12.43 -12.22 -9.79
CA VAL A 124 13.56 -11.48 -10.38
C VAL A 124 13.10 -10.68 -11.60
N GLN A 125 12.25 -11.24 -12.45
CA GLN A 125 11.71 -10.50 -13.60
C GLN A 125 10.85 -9.31 -13.18
N LEU A 126 10.02 -9.49 -12.14
CA LEU A 126 9.21 -8.41 -11.59
C LEU A 126 10.10 -7.29 -11.01
N TRP A 127 11.09 -7.66 -10.20
CA TRP A 127 12.09 -6.73 -9.66
C TRP A 127 12.86 -5.99 -10.74
N MET A 128 13.26 -6.67 -11.82
CA MET A 128 13.97 -6.05 -12.94
C MET A 128 13.10 -5.00 -13.64
N ARG A 129 11.83 -5.29 -13.90
CA ARG A 129 10.87 -4.34 -14.51
C ARG A 129 10.65 -3.12 -13.61
N HIS A 130 10.48 -3.33 -12.31
CA HIS A 130 10.36 -2.22 -11.36
C HIS A 130 11.64 -1.38 -11.27
N SER A 131 12.80 -2.02 -11.31
CA SER A 131 14.09 -1.32 -11.26
C SER A 131 14.30 -0.44 -12.50
N LEU A 132 13.96 -0.94 -13.69
CA LEU A 132 14.02 -0.13 -14.92
C LEU A 132 13.04 1.06 -14.88
N THR A 133 11.85 0.85 -14.34
CA THR A 133 10.85 1.91 -14.14
C THR A 133 11.36 2.95 -13.15
N PHE A 134 11.96 2.51 -12.05
CA PHE A 134 12.54 3.37 -11.02
C PHE A 134 13.70 4.20 -11.57
N VAL A 135 14.62 3.60 -12.35
CA VAL A 135 15.72 4.31 -13.01
C VAL A 135 15.19 5.35 -14.00
N SER A 136 14.14 5.01 -14.77
CA SER A 136 13.51 5.93 -15.72
C SER A 136 12.87 7.12 -14.99
N PHE A 137 12.17 6.86 -13.89
CA PHE A 137 11.57 7.90 -13.04
C PHE A 137 12.64 8.79 -12.39
N LEU A 138 13.72 8.20 -11.87
CA LEU A 138 14.83 8.93 -11.28
C LEU A 138 15.52 9.81 -12.32
N GLY A 139 15.75 9.29 -13.54
CA GLY A 139 16.30 10.05 -14.65
C GLY A 139 15.41 11.23 -15.05
N LEU A 140 14.10 11.01 -15.18
CA LEU A 140 13.14 12.07 -15.49
C LEU A 140 13.10 13.13 -14.37
N THR A 141 13.12 12.70 -13.11
CA THR A 141 13.13 13.58 -11.93
C THR A 141 14.39 14.44 -11.92
N LEU A 142 15.55 13.84 -12.17
CA LEU A 142 16.83 14.56 -12.20
C LEU A 142 16.88 15.57 -13.35
N ILE A 143 16.45 15.19 -14.56
CA ILE A 143 16.37 16.11 -15.71
C ILE A 143 15.40 17.26 -15.41
N THR A 144 14.26 16.98 -14.78
CA THR A 144 13.26 17.98 -14.42
C THR A 144 13.78 18.92 -13.35
N LEU A 145 14.48 18.40 -12.34
CA LEU A 145 15.15 19.18 -11.31
C LEU A 145 16.23 20.09 -11.92
N LEU A 146 17.05 19.55 -12.82
CA LEU A 146 18.09 20.32 -13.50
C LEU A 146 17.48 21.45 -14.35
N LYS A 147 16.39 21.16 -15.07
CA LYS A 147 15.63 22.18 -15.81
C LYS A 147 15.03 23.23 -14.88
N ALA A 148 14.51 22.84 -13.72
CA ALA A 148 13.97 23.77 -12.72
C ALA A 148 15.05 24.71 -12.16
N VAL A 149 16.25 24.18 -11.90
CA VAL A 149 17.41 24.96 -11.44
C VAL A 149 17.93 25.89 -12.54
N LEU A 150 18.01 25.42 -13.79
CA LEU A 150 18.47 26.22 -14.94
C LEU A 150 17.43 27.26 -15.40
N GLN A 151 16.14 27.03 -15.15
CA GLN A 151 15.04 27.93 -15.52
C GLN A 151 14.20 28.32 -14.29
N PRO A 152 14.77 29.09 -13.34
CA PRO A 152 14.10 29.41 -12.08
C PRO A 152 12.78 30.18 -12.28
N ARG A 153 12.63 30.95 -13.37
CA ARG A 153 11.38 31.67 -13.70
C ARG A 153 10.15 30.77 -13.88
N ARG A 154 10.31 29.48 -14.17
CA ARG A 154 9.20 28.52 -14.28
C ARG A 154 8.80 27.93 -12.92
N VAL A 155 9.63 28.10 -11.89
CA VAL A 155 9.39 27.58 -10.55
C VAL A 155 8.55 28.59 -9.77
N ARG A 156 7.42 28.14 -9.23
CA ARG A 156 6.56 28.97 -8.36
C ARG A 156 7.15 29.05 -6.95
N PHE A 157 8.19 29.86 -6.78
CA PHE A 157 8.90 30.02 -5.51
C PHE A 157 7.99 30.35 -4.33
N THR A 158 6.92 31.12 -4.54
CA THR A 158 5.95 31.45 -3.47
C THR A 158 5.33 30.19 -2.85
N SER A 159 4.97 29.19 -3.66
CA SER A 159 4.43 27.92 -3.16
C SER A 159 5.51 27.09 -2.45
N LEU A 160 6.74 27.15 -2.94
CA LEU A 160 7.88 26.42 -2.40
C LEU A 160 8.27 26.97 -1.02
N ILE A 161 8.33 28.30 -0.90
CA ILE A 161 8.58 29.00 0.36
C ILE A 161 7.47 28.72 1.37
N HIS A 162 6.20 28.76 0.97
CA HIS A 162 5.10 28.46 1.87
C HIS A 162 5.17 27.03 2.44
N HIS A 163 5.56 26.06 1.61
CA HIS A 163 5.78 24.69 2.08
C HIS A 163 7.01 24.57 2.98
N LEU A 164 8.09 25.26 2.62
CA LEU A 164 9.32 25.28 3.41
C LEU A 164 9.12 25.94 4.78
N GLU A 165 8.31 26.99 4.86
CA GLU A 165 7.93 27.64 6.11
C GLU A 165 7.14 26.68 7.00
N ARG A 166 6.09 26.06 6.45
CA ARG A 166 5.25 25.13 7.21
C ARG A 166 6.04 23.91 7.71
N THR A 167 6.74 23.22 6.82
CA THR A 167 7.57 22.07 7.17
C THR A 167 8.77 22.46 8.03
N GLY A 168 9.37 23.62 7.77
CA GLY A 168 10.51 24.14 8.54
C GLY A 168 10.14 24.45 9.99
N ILE A 169 8.99 25.08 10.23
CA ILE A 169 8.48 25.33 11.58
C ILE A 169 8.23 24.02 12.32
N ASP A 170 7.61 23.03 11.66
CA ASP A 170 7.38 21.70 12.24
C ASP A 170 8.70 20.96 12.58
N SER A 171 9.80 21.32 11.91
CA SER A 171 11.13 20.71 12.08
C SER A 171 11.97 21.36 13.19
N LEU A 172 11.60 22.56 13.65
CA LEU A 172 12.38 23.35 14.61
C LEU A 172 12.73 22.60 15.91
N PRO A 173 11.84 21.77 16.52
CA PRO A 173 12.16 21.10 17.77
C PRO A 173 13.34 20.14 17.66
N ILE A 174 13.43 19.39 16.55
CA ILE A 174 14.51 18.43 16.31
C ILE A 174 15.82 19.17 16.07
N VAL A 175 15.80 20.24 15.27
CA VAL A 175 16.98 21.07 15.01
C VAL A 175 17.48 21.72 16.31
N ALA A 176 16.57 22.26 17.13
CA ALA A 176 16.93 22.84 18.42
C ALA A 176 17.57 21.82 19.37
N MET A 177 17.03 20.61 19.45
CA MET A 177 17.62 19.53 20.25
C MET A 177 19.02 19.14 19.75
N LEU A 178 19.20 19.00 18.44
CA LEU A 178 20.50 18.66 17.84
C LEU A 178 21.52 19.78 18.06
N SER A 179 21.15 21.04 17.83
CA SER A 179 22.02 22.19 18.05
C SER A 179 22.43 22.34 19.51
N PHE A 180 21.49 22.12 20.44
CA PHE A 180 21.79 22.12 21.87
C PHE A 180 22.80 21.01 22.22
N LEU A 181 22.56 19.78 21.75
CA LEU A 181 23.45 18.65 22.01
C LEU A 181 24.85 18.87 21.45
N ILE A 182 24.95 19.37 20.21
CA ILE A 182 26.23 19.72 19.57
C ILE A 182 26.95 20.81 20.40
N GLY A 183 26.23 21.83 20.86
CA GLY A 183 26.78 22.88 21.72
C GLY A 183 27.38 22.36 23.02
N VAL A 184 26.69 21.44 23.70
CA VAL A 184 27.19 20.79 24.92
C VAL A 184 28.45 19.96 24.64
N VAL A 185 28.45 19.18 23.57
CA VAL A 185 29.62 18.36 23.17
C VAL A 185 30.83 19.24 22.84
N LEU A 186 30.63 20.33 22.10
CA LEU A 186 31.69 21.27 21.77
C LEU A 186 32.24 21.99 23.01
N ALA A 187 31.38 22.35 23.97
CA ALA A 187 31.82 22.94 25.23
C ALA A 187 32.68 21.96 26.05
N PHE A 188 32.29 20.68 26.09
CA PHE A 188 33.07 19.65 26.75
C PHE A 188 34.42 19.41 26.08
N MET A 189 34.44 19.25 24.75
CA MET A 189 35.68 19.06 23.97
C MET A 189 36.63 20.27 24.08
N GLY A 190 36.10 21.49 23.99
CA GLY A 190 36.87 22.72 24.11
C GLY A 190 37.46 22.90 25.51
N GLY A 191 36.68 22.64 26.56
CA GLY A 191 37.16 22.68 27.94
C GLY A 191 38.28 21.68 28.21
N GLU A 192 38.21 20.48 27.63
CA GLU A 192 39.26 19.47 27.78
C GLU A 192 40.53 19.83 27.00
N GLN A 193 40.40 20.47 25.84
CA GLN A 193 41.54 21.02 25.09
C GLN A 193 42.23 22.18 25.83
N LEU A 194 41.46 23.07 26.46
CA LEU A 194 42.00 24.16 27.30
C LEU A 194 42.72 23.64 28.55
N LYS A 195 42.19 22.59 29.21
CA LYS A 195 42.86 21.91 30.33
C LYS A 195 44.21 21.31 29.93
N ARG A 196 44.31 20.71 28.74
CA ARG A 196 45.57 20.15 28.23
C ARG A 196 46.63 21.21 27.91
N LEU A 197 46.23 22.46 27.69
CA LEU A 197 47.11 23.58 27.37
C LEU A 197 47.49 24.45 28.59
N GLY A 198 47.01 24.12 29.80
CA GLY A 198 47.38 24.80 31.04
C GLY A 198 46.88 26.26 31.18
N ALA A 199 45.89 26.67 30.38
CA ALA A 199 45.36 28.04 30.36
C ALA A 199 44.02 28.12 31.09
N GLU A 200 44.05 28.16 32.42
CA GLU A 200 42.84 28.06 33.27
C GLU A 200 42.12 29.40 33.48
N THR A 201 42.71 30.52 33.04
CA THR A 201 42.17 31.87 33.28
C THR A 201 42.34 32.80 32.08
N LEU A 202 41.41 32.74 31.11
CA LEU A 202 41.17 33.84 30.18
C LEU A 202 39.69 34.28 30.29
N PRO A 203 39.38 35.41 30.95
CA PRO A 203 38.01 35.92 31.10
C PRO A 203 37.28 36.27 29.79
N SER A 204 37.98 36.30 28.65
CA SER A 204 37.44 36.73 27.35
C SER A 204 36.76 35.63 26.52
N ILE A 205 36.98 34.34 26.83
CA ILE A 205 36.38 33.24 26.05
C ILE A 205 34.90 33.02 26.41
N TRP A 206 34.52 33.29 27.66
CA TRP A 206 33.13 33.18 28.11
C TRP A 206 32.21 34.23 27.48
N SER A 207 32.71 35.44 27.18
CA SER A 207 31.96 36.45 26.44
C SER A 207 31.74 36.07 24.97
N LEU A 208 32.70 35.38 24.34
CA LEU A 208 32.54 34.86 22.97
C LEU A 208 31.54 33.69 22.92
N TRP A 209 31.55 32.83 23.94
CA TRP A 209 30.57 31.75 24.06
C TRP A 209 29.15 32.29 24.29
N LEU A 210 28.97 33.26 25.18
CA LEU A 210 27.68 33.96 25.37
C LEU A 210 27.22 34.70 24.11
N PHE A 211 28.14 35.21 23.30
CA PHE A 211 27.82 35.86 22.03
C PHE A 211 27.34 34.85 20.99
N CYS A 212 28.00 33.69 20.86
CA CYS A 212 27.54 32.62 19.96
C CYS A 212 26.19 32.04 20.39
N VAL A 213 25.98 31.82 21.69
CA VAL A 213 24.69 31.30 22.20
C VAL A 213 23.55 32.30 21.98
N ARG A 214 23.80 33.61 22.14
CA ARG A 214 22.83 34.68 21.82
C ARG A 214 22.52 34.80 20.31
N TRP A 215 23.36 34.25 19.44
CA TRP A 215 23.14 34.33 17.99
C TRP A 215 22.44 33.09 17.43
N VAL A 216 22.45 31.99 18.18
CA VAL A 216 21.80 30.71 17.81
C VAL A 216 20.35 30.62 18.33
N PHE A 217 19.97 31.46 19.29
CA PHE A 217 18.61 31.60 19.85
C PHE A 217 18.14 33.04 19.76
#